data_AF-A0A7S0EUB6-F1
#
_entry.id   AF-A0A7S0EUB6-F1
#
_cell.length_a   1.000
_cell.length_b   1.000
_cell.length_c   1.000
_cell.angle_alpha   90.00
_cell.angle_beta   90.00
_cell.angle_gamma   90.00
#
_symmetry.space_group_name_H-M   'P 1'
#
loop_
_entity.id
_entity.type
_entity.pdbx_description
1 polymer ?
#
loop_
_entity_poly.entity_id
_entity_poly.type
_entity_poly.pdbx_seq_one_letter_code
_entity_poly.pdbx_strand_id
1 'polypeptide(L)'
;MEFMDEISRYASDLVEAIGPSGMGAFAFTSVDGKPYLTDAHAGTLCMEHFTKLFHEMYAKNARFCSWNFYPHPGKDVWTLWTRLCDRNIAFMPGKSNRGVFPLLFLKNTTATLISIGVDDAEVSLLRSQAENVM
;
A
#
# COMPACT_ATOMS: atom_id res chain seq x y z
N MET A 1 -23.47 -10.95 -2.06
CA MET A 1 -22.92 -9.57 -1.93
C MET A 1 -21.54 -9.75 -1.39
N GLU A 2 -20.52 -9.33 -2.13
CA GLU A 2 -19.14 -9.53 -1.72
C GLU A 2 -18.83 -8.63 -0.51
N PHE A 3 -17.97 -9.07 0.40
CA PHE A 3 -17.58 -8.35 1.62
C PHE A 3 -17.21 -6.87 1.35
N MET A 4 -16.56 -6.62 0.20
CA MET A 4 -16.15 -5.28 -0.24
C MET A 4 -17.32 -4.40 -0.69
N ASP A 5 -18.37 -4.97 -1.28
CA ASP A 5 -19.58 -4.23 -1.66
C ASP A 5 -20.28 -3.70 -0.41
N GLU A 6 -20.35 -4.53 0.63
CA GLU A 6 -21.01 -4.18 1.89
C GLU A 6 -20.22 -3.10 2.65
N ILE A 7 -18.89 -3.20 2.70
CA ILE A 7 -18.02 -2.14 3.22
C ILE A 7 -18.21 -0.82 2.45
N SER A 8 -18.23 -0.87 1.13
CA SER A 8 -18.36 0.33 0.28
C SER A 8 -19.69 1.06 0.52
N ARG A 9 -20.77 0.29 0.68
CA ARG A 9 -22.08 0.83 1.05
C ARG A 9 -22.04 1.49 2.43
N TYR A 10 -21.56 0.80 3.46
CA TYR A 10 -21.48 1.37 4.82
C TYR A 10 -20.59 2.60 4.90
N ALA A 11 -19.45 2.59 4.23
CA ALA A 11 -18.57 3.75 4.15
C ALA A 11 -19.27 4.94 3.49
N SER A 12 -20.06 4.72 2.45
CA SER A 12 -20.81 5.79 1.77
C SER A 12 -21.88 6.39 2.69
N ASP A 13 -22.68 5.54 3.35
CA ASP A 13 -23.70 5.97 4.32
C ASP A 13 -23.07 6.81 5.45
N LEU A 14 -21.88 6.42 5.92
CA LEU A 14 -21.13 7.16 6.96
C LEU A 14 -20.62 8.51 6.46
N VAL A 15 -20.08 8.60 5.24
CA VAL A 15 -19.63 9.87 4.66
C VAL A 15 -20.79 10.84 4.53
N GLU A 16 -21.95 10.38 4.05
CA GLU A 16 -23.15 11.21 3.93
C GLU A 16 -23.64 11.72 5.29
N ALA A 17 -23.64 10.86 6.32
CA ALA A 17 -24.09 11.21 7.66
C ALA A 17 -23.13 12.18 8.39
N ILE A 18 -21.82 12.00 8.23
CA ILE A 18 -20.80 12.79 8.94
C ILE A 18 -20.51 14.11 8.19
N GLY A 19 -20.61 14.12 6.86
CA GLY A 19 -20.27 15.27 6.02
C GLY A 19 -18.81 15.76 6.20
N PRO A 20 -17.79 14.88 6.11
CA PRO A 20 -16.42 15.26 6.37
C PRO A 20 -15.92 16.27 5.33
N SER A 21 -15.19 17.30 5.78
CA SER A 21 -14.63 18.35 4.91
C SER A 21 -13.22 18.02 4.39
N GLY A 22 -12.72 16.81 4.61
CA GLY A 22 -11.35 16.41 4.28
C GLY A 22 -11.18 14.90 4.16
N MET A 23 -9.98 14.49 3.74
CA MET A 23 -9.63 13.08 3.57
C MET A 23 -9.59 12.33 4.92
N GLY A 24 -9.82 11.03 4.86
CA GLY A 24 -9.94 10.17 6.02
C GLY A 24 -10.03 8.70 5.62
N ALA A 25 -10.06 7.82 6.62
CA ALA A 25 -10.13 6.39 6.42
C ALA A 25 -11.07 5.74 7.44
N PHE A 26 -11.76 4.69 7.00
CA PHE A 26 -12.53 3.79 7.86
C PHE A 26 -11.82 2.44 7.90
N ALA A 27 -11.58 1.94 9.11
CA ALA A 27 -11.00 0.62 9.32
C ALA A 27 -12.13 -0.38 9.58
N PHE A 28 -12.23 -1.39 8.72
CA PHE A 28 -13.18 -2.49 8.88
C PHE A 28 -12.43 -3.80 9.15
N THR A 29 -12.97 -4.61 10.05
CA THR A 29 -12.51 -5.97 10.33
C THR A 29 -13.58 -6.98 9.90
N SER A 30 -13.17 -8.12 9.34
CA SER A 30 -14.08 -9.23 9.04
C SER A 30 -14.21 -10.16 10.24
N VAL A 31 -15.42 -10.40 10.72
CA VAL A 31 -15.74 -11.42 11.73
C VAL A 31 -16.84 -12.30 11.17
N ASP A 32 -16.55 -13.60 10.99
CA ASP A 32 -17.43 -14.58 10.35
C ASP A 32 -17.96 -14.10 8.98
N GLY A 33 -17.09 -13.45 8.21
CA GLY A 33 -17.42 -12.92 6.88
C GLY A 33 -18.23 -11.62 6.89
N LYS A 34 -18.54 -11.05 8.06
CA LYS A 34 -19.28 -9.78 8.20
C LYS A 34 -18.34 -8.62 8.53
N PRO A 35 -18.54 -7.44 7.93
CA PRO A 35 -17.71 -6.27 8.22
C PRO A 35 -18.13 -5.58 9.51
N TYR A 36 -17.16 -5.23 10.34
CA TYR A 36 -17.33 -4.42 11.55
C TYR A 36 -16.41 -3.21 11.47
N LEU A 37 -16.98 -2.00 11.60
CA LEU A 37 -16.20 -0.77 11.71
C LEU A 37 -15.49 -0.75 13.06
N THR A 38 -14.16 -0.68 13.05
CA THR A 38 -13.33 -0.65 14.26
C THR A 38 -12.69 0.70 14.52
N ASP A 39 -12.48 1.51 13.48
CA ASP A 39 -11.90 2.85 13.62
C ASP A 39 -12.34 3.78 12.48
N ALA A 40 -12.34 5.08 12.74
CA ALA A 40 -12.68 6.14 11.79
C ALA A 40 -11.75 7.34 11.98
N HIS A 41 -10.86 7.55 11.00
CA HIS A 41 -9.96 8.69 10.95
C HIS A 41 -10.54 9.78 10.04
N ALA A 42 -11.07 10.85 10.61
CA ALA A 42 -11.55 12.01 9.85
C ALA A 42 -10.50 13.14 9.86
N GLY A 43 -10.17 13.69 8.68
CA GLY A 43 -9.29 14.85 8.55
C GLY A 43 -7.80 14.56 8.67
N THR A 44 -7.38 13.30 8.63
CA THR A 44 -5.96 12.90 8.69
C THR A 44 -5.62 11.97 7.54
N LEU A 45 -4.53 12.28 6.83
CA LEU A 45 -3.94 11.39 5.83
C LEU A 45 -3.19 10.25 6.52
N CYS A 46 -3.61 9.02 6.23
CA CYS A 46 -2.88 7.80 6.59
C CYS A 46 -2.02 7.27 5.43
N MET A 47 -1.15 6.30 5.72
CA MET A 47 -0.18 5.72 4.77
C MET A 47 -0.84 5.10 3.53
N GLU A 48 -2.06 4.61 3.67
CA GLU A 48 -2.88 4.04 2.61
C GLU A 48 -3.19 5.10 1.53
N HIS A 49 -3.39 6.36 1.91
CA HIS A 49 -3.59 7.45 0.96
C HIS A 49 -2.33 7.70 0.12
N PHE A 50 -1.16 7.73 0.75
CA PHE A 50 0.11 7.92 0.03
C PHE A 50 0.38 6.78 -0.95
N THR A 51 0.09 5.53 -0.53
CA THR A 51 0.16 4.35 -1.40
C THR A 51 -0.78 4.51 -2.60
N LYS A 52 -2.03 4.89 -2.35
CA LYS A 52 -3.06 5.04 -3.38
C LYS A 52 -2.71 6.15 -4.38
N LEU A 53 -2.27 7.32 -3.88
CA LEU A 53 -1.85 8.44 -4.72
C LEU A 53 -0.64 8.08 -5.60
N PHE A 54 0.35 7.38 -5.04
CA PHE A 54 1.50 6.92 -5.82
C PHE A 54 1.07 5.93 -6.92
N HIS A 55 0.23 4.96 -6.59
CA HIS A 55 -0.32 4.00 -7.55
C HIS A 55 -1.10 4.70 -8.67
N GLU A 56 -1.97 5.64 -8.34
CA GLU A 56 -2.76 6.38 -9.34
C GLU A 56 -1.89 7.23 -10.27
N MET A 57 -0.82 7.82 -9.74
CA MET A 57 0.07 8.69 -10.52
C MET A 57 0.95 7.90 -11.49
N TYR A 58 1.44 6.72 -11.08
CA TYR A 58 2.49 6.01 -11.84
C TYR A 58 2.08 4.65 -12.39
N ALA A 59 0.97 4.06 -11.93
CA ALA A 59 0.59 2.69 -12.24
C ALA A 59 -0.93 2.44 -12.17
N LYS A 60 -1.77 3.42 -12.53
CA LYS A 60 -3.24 3.40 -12.35
C LYS A 60 -3.95 2.10 -12.79
N ASN A 61 -3.46 1.47 -13.85
CA ASN A 61 -4.08 0.27 -14.45
C ASN A 61 -3.47 -1.05 -13.97
N ALA A 62 -2.49 -1.01 -13.07
CA ALA A 62 -1.81 -2.18 -12.53
C ALA A 62 -2.42 -2.63 -11.19
N ARG A 63 -2.15 -3.87 -10.79
CA ARG A 63 -2.38 -4.35 -9.42
C ARG A 63 -1.25 -3.89 -8.52
N PHE A 64 -1.54 -3.72 -7.24
CA PHE A 64 -0.53 -3.35 -6.26
C PHE A 64 -0.78 -3.97 -4.89
N CYS A 65 0.29 -4.06 -4.10
CA CYS A 65 0.26 -4.37 -2.68
C CYS A 65 1.30 -3.47 -2.00
N SER A 66 0.96 -2.91 -0.84
CA SER A 66 1.92 -2.25 0.04
C SER A 66 2.01 -2.96 1.37
N TRP A 67 3.20 -2.91 1.97
CA TRP A 67 3.45 -3.50 3.28
C TRP A 67 4.53 -2.73 4.02
N ASN A 68 4.45 -2.78 5.35
CA ASN A 68 5.43 -2.21 6.24
C ASN A 68 6.43 -3.27 6.68
N PHE A 69 7.67 -2.85 6.94
CA PHE A 69 8.71 -3.69 7.53
C PHE A 69 9.65 -2.84 8.39
N TYR A 70 10.43 -3.50 9.24
CA TYR A 70 11.47 -2.87 10.04
C TYR A 70 12.82 -2.99 9.32
N PRO A 71 13.44 -1.87 8.90
CA PRO A 71 14.74 -1.91 8.25
C PRO A 71 15.81 -2.47 9.18
N HIS A 72 16.67 -3.36 8.65
CA HIS A 72 17.81 -3.86 9.43
C HIS A 72 18.70 -2.69 9.89
N PRO A 73 19.14 -2.67 11.16
CA PRO A 73 20.02 -1.62 11.67
C PRO A 73 21.24 -1.42 10.76
N GLY A 74 21.56 -0.15 10.47
CA GLY A 74 22.70 0.23 9.65
C GLY A 74 22.49 0.19 8.14
N LYS A 75 21.42 -0.43 7.63
CA LYS A 75 21.05 -0.32 6.21
C LYS A 75 20.29 0.97 5.94
N ASP A 76 20.54 1.57 4.79
CA ASP A 76 19.81 2.75 4.31
C ASP A 76 18.96 2.43 3.07
N VAL A 77 18.14 3.40 2.67
CA VAL A 77 17.25 3.28 1.50
C VAL A 77 18.02 3.03 0.21
N TRP A 78 19.24 3.57 0.09
CA TRP A 78 20.06 3.41 -1.10
C TRP A 78 20.57 1.99 -1.24
N THR A 79 20.99 1.37 -0.13
CA THR A 79 21.36 -0.05 -0.09
C THR A 79 20.22 -0.94 -0.55
N LEU A 80 18.99 -0.67 -0.06
CA LEU A 80 17.80 -1.40 -0.49
C LEU A 80 17.53 -1.16 -1.99
N TRP A 81 17.55 0.10 -2.43
CA TRP A 81 17.30 0.48 -3.82
C TRP A 81 18.27 -0.19 -4.78
N THR A 82 19.57 -0.20 -4.47
CA THR A 82 20.59 -0.90 -5.26
C THR A 82 20.27 -2.39 -5.36
N ARG A 83 19.91 -3.05 -4.26
CA ARG A 83 19.55 -4.48 -4.29
C ARG A 83 18.31 -4.77 -5.14
N LEU A 84 17.30 -3.89 -5.10
CA LEU A 84 16.13 -4.00 -5.96
C LEU A 84 16.52 -3.85 -7.44
N CYS A 85 17.41 -2.90 -7.75
CA CYS A 85 17.95 -2.71 -9.09
C CYS A 85 18.75 -3.92 -9.57
N ASP A 86 19.68 -4.43 -8.74
CA ASP A 86 20.54 -5.57 -9.06
C ASP A 86 19.75 -6.85 -9.32
N ARG A 87 18.60 -7.01 -8.65
CA ARG A 87 17.66 -8.12 -8.90
C ARG A 87 16.68 -7.85 -10.04
N ASN A 88 16.77 -6.71 -10.70
CA ASN A 88 15.86 -6.30 -11.78
C ASN A 88 14.38 -6.31 -11.37
N ILE A 89 14.10 -5.93 -10.12
CA ILE A 89 12.76 -5.83 -9.55
C ILE A 89 12.41 -4.43 -9.08
N ALA A 90 13.27 -3.43 -9.30
CA ALA A 90 12.96 -2.04 -8.96
C ALA A 90 11.87 -1.47 -9.88
N PHE A 91 10.82 -0.90 -9.31
CA PHE A 91 9.86 -0.09 -10.04
C PHE A 91 10.41 1.33 -10.15
N MET A 92 10.65 1.79 -11.38
CA MET A 92 11.10 3.13 -11.72
C MET A 92 9.91 3.96 -12.24
N PRO A 93 9.38 4.92 -11.46
CA PRO A 93 8.25 5.75 -11.88
C PRO A 93 8.45 6.39 -13.25
N GLY A 94 7.47 6.24 -14.14
CA GLY A 94 7.51 6.77 -15.52
C GLY A 94 8.42 5.99 -16.48
N LYS A 95 9.09 4.92 -16.04
CA LYS A 95 9.99 4.11 -16.87
C LYS A 95 9.62 2.63 -16.90
N SER A 96 9.24 2.06 -15.76
CA SER A 96 8.80 0.66 -15.66
C SER A 96 7.29 0.57 -15.47
N ASN A 97 6.71 -0.53 -15.94
CA ASN A 97 5.31 -0.88 -15.70
C ASN A 97 5.09 -1.83 -14.52
N ARG A 98 6.18 -2.39 -13.95
CA ARG A 98 6.14 -3.35 -12.84
C ARG A 98 7.38 -3.24 -11.96
N GLY A 99 7.30 -3.77 -10.75
CA GLY A 99 8.42 -3.86 -9.80
C GLY A 99 8.06 -3.42 -8.38
N VAL A 100 9.07 -3.11 -7.58
CA VAL A 100 8.96 -2.70 -6.18
C VAL A 100 9.59 -1.33 -5.97
N PHE A 101 8.90 -0.46 -5.24
CA PHE A 101 9.37 0.89 -4.91
C PHE A 101 9.29 1.16 -3.40
N PRO A 102 10.31 1.81 -2.80
CA PRO A 102 10.24 2.26 -1.42
C PRO A 102 9.43 3.57 -1.30
N LEU A 103 8.22 3.47 -0.73
CA LEU A 103 7.33 4.61 -0.49
C LEU A 103 7.79 5.46 0.70
N LEU A 104 8.24 4.81 1.76
CA LEU A 104 8.73 5.43 2.99
C LEU A 104 9.93 4.63 3.50
N PHE A 105 10.97 5.33 3.96
CA PHE A 105 12.10 4.69 4.61
C PHE A 105 12.63 5.55 5.75
N LEU A 106 12.28 5.19 6.98
CA LEU A 106 12.79 5.80 8.20
C LEU A 106 13.82 4.84 8.81
N LYS A 107 15.09 5.24 8.73
CA LYS A 107 16.23 4.44 9.18
C LYS A 107 16.03 3.99 10.64
N ASN A 108 16.23 2.70 10.89
CA ASN A 108 16.08 2.04 12.20
C ASN A 108 14.66 2.09 12.79
N THR A 109 13.63 2.51 12.05
CA THR A 109 12.27 2.65 12.57
C THR A 109 11.27 1.85 11.74
N THR A 110 10.93 2.32 10.55
CA THR A 110 9.88 1.71 9.72
C THR A 110 10.12 2.07 8.27
N ALA A 111 9.74 1.17 7.37
CA ALA A 111 9.73 1.42 5.96
C ALA A 111 8.51 0.77 5.32
N THR A 112 8.07 1.36 4.22
CA THR A 112 6.91 0.90 3.43
C THR A 112 7.37 0.67 2.01
N LEU A 113 7.09 -0.52 1.48
CA LEU A 113 7.27 -0.84 0.07
C LEU A 113 5.90 -0.93 -0.62
N ILE A 114 5.92 -0.71 -1.93
CA ILE A 114 4.83 -1.06 -2.83
C ILE A 114 5.35 -1.97 -3.94
N SER A 115 4.68 -3.08 -4.20
CA SER A 115 4.88 -3.90 -5.40
C SER A 115 3.76 -3.61 -6.40
N ILE A 116 4.12 -3.45 -7.66
CA ILE A 116 3.22 -3.14 -8.79
C ILE A 116 3.40 -4.24 -9.84
N GLY A 117 2.30 -4.85 -10.27
CA GLY A 117 2.28 -5.92 -11.26
C GLY A 117 1.00 -5.96 -12.07
N VAL A 118 0.95 -6.81 -13.09
CA VAL A 118 -0.21 -6.97 -13.99
C VAL A 118 -1.38 -7.69 -13.31
N ASP A 119 -1.06 -8.59 -12.38
CA ASP A 119 -2.03 -9.39 -11.63
C ASP A 119 -1.56 -9.62 -10.18
N ASP A 120 -2.43 -10.22 -9.38
CA ASP A 120 -2.18 -10.45 -7.95
C ASP A 120 -1.06 -11.46 -7.70
N ALA A 121 -0.82 -12.39 -8.65
CA ALA A 121 0.25 -13.38 -8.55
C ALA A 121 1.62 -12.73 -8.75
N GLU A 122 1.76 -11.84 -9.73
CA GLU A 122 2.98 -11.08 -9.96
C GLU A 122 3.28 -10.13 -8.80
N VAL A 123 2.27 -9.43 -8.29
CA VAL A 123 2.39 -8.57 -7.11
C VAL A 123 2.91 -9.37 -5.90
N SER A 124 2.35 -10.56 -5.66
CA SER A 124 2.77 -11.44 -4.57
C SER A 124 4.20 -11.95 -4.74
N LEU A 125 4.59 -12.31 -5.97
CA LEU A 125 5.94 -12.74 -6.30
C LEU A 125 6.96 -11.62 -6.06
N LEU A 126 6.68 -10.41 -6.56
CA LEU A 126 7.55 -9.24 -6.39
C LEU A 126 7.77 -8.91 -4.91
N ARG A 127 6.70 -8.98 -4.11
CA ARG A 127 6.80 -8.82 -2.65
C ARG A 127 7.74 -9.85 -2.04
N SER A 128 7.56 -11.13 -2.34
CA SER A 128 8.42 -12.20 -1.81
C SER A 128 9.89 -12.02 -2.24
N GLN A 129 10.13 -11.58 -3.49
CA GLN A 129 11.48 -11.27 -3.97
C GLN A 129 12.12 -10.09 -3.24
N ALA A 130 11.34 -9.05 -2.93
CA ALA A 130 11.80 -7.91 -2.15
C ALA A 130 12.13 -8.33 -0.70
N GLU A 131 11.31 -9.16 -0.07
CA GLU A 131 11.57 -9.70 1.28
C GLU A 131 12.93 -10.40 1.39
N ASN A 132 13.40 -11.02 0.32
CA ASN A 132 14.71 -11.68 0.25
C ASN A 132 15.92 -10.73 0.04
N VAL A 133 15.70 -9.41 -0.06
CA VAL A 133 16.79 -8.40 -0.15
C VAL A 133 16.76 -7.33 0.93
N MET A 134 15.70 -7.27 1.74
CA MET A 134 15.56 -6.31 2.84
C MET A 134 16.66 -6.49 3.91
#